data_AF-A0A6F8Y484-F1
#
_entry.id   AF-A0A6F8Y484-F1
#
_cell.length_a   1.000
_cell.length_b   1.000
_cell.length_c   1.000
_cell.angle_alpha   90.00
_cell.angle_beta   90.00
_cell.angle_gamma   90.00
#
_symmetry.space_group_name_H-M   'P 1'
#
loop_
_entity.id
_entity.type
_entity.pdbx_description
1 polymer ?
#
loop_
_entity_poly.entity_id
_entity_poly.type
_entity_poly.pdbx_seq_one_letter_code
_entity_poly.pdbx_strand_id
1 'polypeptide(L)'
;MILAGNCALESMGLNTFGFAGGREDVWEPEEVNWGTEDTWLGDKRYSGDRDLAKPYGAVQMGLIYVNPEGPNGNPDALAAARDIRETFGRMAMNDEETVALIAGGHTFGKAHGAANPDRNVGPEPEAAPIEEMGLGWKNAHGSGKGGDTITSGLEGAWTPTPTTWDNSFFETLFSFEWQQTTSPAGAKQWTPTDPAAAELVPDAHDSAKRHAPMMLTTDLALRVDPIYEPIARRYYENPQEFADAFAKAWFKLTHRDMGPIARYLGPLVPAEPLIWQDPVPAVTHELIGAEDVATLKDAILASGLSVAELVSTAWASASTFRGTDKRGGANGARIRLAPQNAWEVNDPAALSRVLGTLEGVQQQFNAGGGKQVSLADLIVLAGGAAIERAAKNAGFDIEVPFTPGRTDAAQEQTDVESFAVLEPTHDGFRNYLGKGHVRPTEQLLVERAQMLTLNAPEMTVLLGGLRVLNANFQQSQHGVFTKQPEVLTNDFFVNLVDFGTTWTPTSEAEETFEGRDDATGEVKWTGTRADLIFGSNSILRALAEVYASDDAKEKFVADFVAAWVKVMELDRFDLHK
;
A
#
# COMPACT_ATOMS: atom_id res chain seq x y z
N MET A 1 -0.61 18.25 10.25
CA MET A 1 0.47 17.53 10.96
C MET A 1 1.81 17.64 10.25
N ILE A 2 1.96 17.14 9.01
CA ILE A 2 3.25 17.11 8.29
C ILE A 2 3.94 18.47 8.18
N LEU A 3 3.22 19.52 7.76
CA LEU A 3 3.79 20.87 7.63
C LEU A 3 4.37 21.39 8.96
N ALA A 4 3.74 21.06 10.10
CA ALA A 4 4.28 21.45 11.41
C ALA A 4 5.62 20.77 11.70
N GLY A 5 5.81 19.52 11.27
CA GLY A 5 7.10 18.83 11.31
C GLY A 5 8.15 19.52 10.45
N ASN A 6 7.82 19.89 9.21
CA ASN A 6 8.73 20.67 8.36
C ASN A 6 9.11 22.02 8.99
N CYS A 7 8.14 22.78 9.48
CA CYS A 7 8.40 24.06 10.13
C CYS A 7 9.25 23.91 11.40
N ALA A 8 9.08 22.82 12.16
CA ALA A 8 9.93 22.53 13.31
C ALA A 8 11.39 22.32 12.87
N LEU A 9 11.64 21.46 11.89
CA LEU A 9 12.98 21.21 11.33
C LEU A 9 13.63 22.51 10.83
N GLU A 10 12.89 23.30 10.05
CA GLU A 10 13.36 24.59 9.51
C GLU A 10 13.67 25.59 10.63
N SER A 11 12.80 25.69 11.65
CA SER A 11 13.02 26.60 12.77
C SER A 11 14.24 26.24 13.62
N MET A 12 14.64 24.96 13.62
CA MET A 12 15.81 24.45 14.33
C MET A 12 17.06 24.41 13.43
N GLY A 13 16.99 24.89 12.19
CA GLY A 13 18.16 25.11 11.32
C GLY A 13 18.41 24.04 10.25
N LEU A 14 17.49 23.09 10.04
CA LEU A 14 17.57 22.14 8.92
C LEU A 14 16.69 22.59 7.75
N ASN A 15 17.27 22.72 6.56
CA ASN A 15 16.48 22.93 5.34
C ASN A 15 15.80 21.61 4.92
N THR A 16 14.48 21.64 4.77
CA THR A 16 13.72 20.50 4.25
C THR A 16 13.89 20.35 2.74
N PHE A 17 13.69 19.13 2.20
CA PHE A 17 13.78 18.89 0.75
C PHE A 17 12.61 19.52 -0.03
N GLY A 18 11.46 19.67 0.62
CA GLY A 18 10.25 20.26 0.06
C GLY A 18 9.00 19.84 0.86
N PHE A 19 7.84 20.24 0.38
CA PHE A 19 6.55 19.93 0.97
C PHE A 19 5.43 19.94 -0.07
N ALA A 20 4.52 18.96 -0.01
CA ALA A 20 3.29 18.95 -0.77
C ALA A 20 2.04 18.85 0.12
N GLY A 21 1.06 19.71 -0.14
CA GLY A 21 -0.32 19.53 0.29
C GLY A 21 -1.10 18.60 -0.66
N GLY A 22 -2.38 18.37 -0.37
CA GLY A 22 -3.25 17.46 -1.16
C GLY A 22 -3.69 16.20 -0.41
N ARG A 23 -3.40 16.12 0.89
CA ARG A 23 -4.03 15.12 1.78
C ARG A 23 -5.41 15.62 2.18
N GLU A 24 -6.41 14.81 1.89
CA GLU A 24 -7.77 15.02 2.37
C GLU A 24 -7.90 14.40 3.76
N ASP A 25 -8.54 15.11 4.68
CA ASP A 25 -8.86 14.57 5.99
C ASP A 25 -9.94 13.48 5.84
N VAL A 26 -9.82 12.44 6.65
CA VAL A 26 -10.85 11.39 6.81
C VAL A 26 -11.66 11.67 8.06
N TRP A 27 -12.90 11.17 8.08
CA TRP A 27 -13.86 11.46 9.16
C TRP A 27 -14.25 10.22 9.97
N GLU A 28 -13.64 9.07 9.65
CA GLU A 28 -13.79 7.80 10.35
C GLU A 28 -12.48 7.01 10.26
N PRO A 29 -12.25 6.04 11.16
CA PRO A 29 -11.09 5.16 11.09
C PRO A 29 -11.10 4.30 9.82
N GLU A 30 -9.92 4.11 9.25
CA GLU A 30 -9.73 3.13 8.17
C GLU A 30 -9.74 1.70 8.74
N GLU A 31 -10.36 0.78 8.02
CA GLU A 31 -10.38 -0.64 8.36
C GLU A 31 -9.04 -1.29 8.02
N VAL A 32 -8.15 -1.37 9.01
CA VAL A 32 -6.79 -1.92 8.87
C VAL A 32 -6.56 -3.06 9.85
N ASN A 33 -6.06 -4.19 9.35
CA ASN A 33 -5.60 -5.28 10.21
C ASN A 33 -4.22 -4.96 10.80
N TRP A 34 -4.21 -4.45 12.04
CA TRP A 34 -2.97 -4.12 12.78
C TRP A 34 -2.31 -5.31 13.49
N GLY A 35 -2.96 -6.48 13.50
CA GLY A 35 -2.50 -7.65 14.24
C GLY A 35 -3.65 -8.48 14.81
N THR A 36 -3.32 -9.67 15.29
CA THR A 36 -4.26 -10.59 15.97
C THR A 36 -4.09 -10.57 17.49
N GLU A 37 -3.23 -9.71 18.01
CA GLU A 37 -3.04 -9.53 19.44
C GLU A 37 -4.29 -9.00 20.14
N ASP A 38 -4.55 -9.53 21.33
CA ASP A 38 -5.63 -9.17 22.24
C ASP A 38 -5.18 -8.23 23.36
N THR A 39 -3.91 -7.83 23.36
CA THR A 39 -3.29 -6.96 24.36
C THR A 39 -2.31 -5.99 23.70
N TRP A 40 -2.31 -4.72 24.13
CA TRP A 40 -1.28 -3.74 23.76
C TRP A 40 0.12 -4.27 24.07
N LEU A 41 1.06 -3.97 23.17
CA LEU A 41 2.45 -4.42 23.21
C LEU A 41 2.63 -5.95 23.18
N GLY A 42 1.60 -6.71 22.76
CA GLY A 42 1.76 -8.13 22.43
C GLY A 42 2.57 -8.33 21.13
N ASP A 43 3.22 -9.50 21.00
CA ASP A 43 4.10 -9.87 19.88
C ASP A 43 3.67 -11.17 19.17
N LYS A 44 2.36 -11.52 19.21
CA LYS A 44 1.78 -12.74 18.58
C LYS A 44 1.71 -12.63 17.04
N ARG A 45 2.79 -12.15 16.43
CA ARG A 45 2.94 -11.88 15.00
C ARG A 45 4.23 -12.45 14.41
N TYR A 46 4.99 -13.22 15.18
CA TYR A 46 6.21 -13.89 14.73
C TYR A 46 6.03 -15.40 14.58
N SER A 47 6.80 -15.98 13.67
CA SER A 47 6.97 -17.43 13.52
C SER A 47 8.44 -17.75 13.23
N GLY A 48 8.81 -19.04 13.25
CA GLY A 48 10.16 -19.46 12.83
C GLY A 48 11.30 -18.77 13.59
N ASP A 49 12.32 -18.33 12.86
CA ASP A 49 13.47 -17.59 13.38
C ASP A 49 13.21 -16.07 13.35
N ARG A 50 12.18 -15.65 14.11
CA ARG A 50 11.75 -14.24 14.20
C ARG A 50 11.27 -13.68 12.84
N ASP A 51 10.58 -14.51 12.07
CA ASP A 51 9.91 -14.10 10.83
C ASP A 51 8.60 -13.36 11.17
N LEU A 52 8.57 -12.05 10.93
CA LEU A 52 7.38 -11.22 11.15
C LEU A 52 6.30 -11.60 10.11
N ALA A 53 5.08 -11.88 10.56
CA ALA A 53 3.98 -12.20 9.65
C ALA A 53 3.66 -11.01 8.72
N LYS A 54 3.38 -11.29 7.45
CA LYS A 54 2.85 -10.29 6.51
C LYS A 54 1.36 -10.06 6.82
N PRO A 55 0.82 -8.84 6.67
CA PRO A 55 1.43 -7.64 6.10
C PRO A 55 2.03 -6.66 7.14
N TYR A 56 2.25 -7.09 8.40
CA TYR A 56 2.55 -6.16 9.49
C TYR A 56 3.90 -5.45 9.34
N GLY A 57 3.92 -4.16 9.64
CA GLY A 57 5.12 -3.30 9.61
C GLY A 57 5.76 -3.03 10.97
N ALA A 58 5.26 -3.62 12.06
CA ALA A 58 5.73 -3.35 13.43
C ALA A 58 5.87 -4.64 14.25
N VAL A 59 6.80 -4.64 15.21
CA VAL A 59 7.17 -5.83 16.02
C VAL A 59 6.19 -6.17 17.14
N GLN A 60 5.39 -5.20 17.60
CA GLN A 60 4.39 -5.36 18.65
C GLN A 60 3.15 -4.53 18.36
N MET A 61 2.00 -4.95 18.89
CA MET A 61 0.74 -4.22 18.78
C MET A 61 0.85 -2.85 19.45
N GLY A 62 0.54 -1.78 18.70
CA GLY A 62 0.58 -0.40 19.18
C GLY A 62 1.93 0.32 19.08
N LEU A 63 2.99 -0.35 18.58
CA LEU A 63 4.24 0.33 18.22
C LEU A 63 4.23 0.77 16.75
N ILE A 64 5.01 1.81 16.44
CA ILE A 64 5.18 2.29 15.05
C ILE A 64 6.06 1.35 14.24
N TYR A 65 7.23 0.97 14.78
CA TYR A 65 8.20 0.08 14.13
C TYR A 65 8.68 -1.00 15.11
N VAL A 66 9.57 -0.61 16.02
CA VAL A 66 10.30 -1.51 16.91
C VAL A 66 10.15 -1.08 18.37
N ASN A 67 10.53 -1.97 19.28
CA ASN A 67 10.64 -1.67 20.70
C ASN A 67 11.94 -0.89 20.98
N PRO A 68 11.89 0.31 21.59
CA PRO A 68 13.08 1.13 21.84
C PRO A 68 14.04 0.55 22.87
N GLU A 69 13.57 -0.35 23.74
CA GLU A 69 14.41 -1.09 24.68
C GLU A 69 15.11 -2.28 24.02
N GLY A 70 14.71 -2.66 22.80
CA GLY A 70 15.17 -3.82 22.03
C GLY A 70 14.14 -4.96 21.99
N PRO A 71 14.41 -6.03 21.22
CA PRO A 71 13.46 -7.13 20.96
C PRO A 71 12.80 -7.69 22.24
N ASN A 72 11.48 -7.53 22.37
CA ASN A 72 10.71 -7.94 23.55
C ASN A 72 11.26 -7.39 24.88
N GLY A 73 11.80 -6.17 24.84
CA GLY A 73 12.43 -5.50 25.98
C GLY A 73 13.84 -6.01 26.31
N ASN A 74 14.45 -6.85 25.47
CA ASN A 74 15.85 -7.27 25.63
C ASN A 74 16.81 -6.21 25.04
N PRO A 75 17.70 -5.61 25.84
CA PRO A 75 18.60 -4.53 25.41
C PRO A 75 19.80 -5.05 24.60
N ASP A 76 19.50 -5.76 23.52
CA ASP A 76 20.47 -6.24 22.54
C ASP A 76 20.37 -5.38 21.28
N ALA A 77 21.37 -4.51 21.09
CA ALA A 77 21.43 -3.59 19.97
C ALA A 77 21.61 -4.30 18.61
N LEU A 78 22.33 -5.43 18.56
CA LEU A 78 22.47 -6.22 17.32
C LEU A 78 21.17 -6.90 16.94
N ALA A 79 20.44 -7.43 17.93
CA ALA A 79 19.13 -7.99 17.70
C ALA A 79 18.11 -6.91 17.30
N ALA A 80 18.17 -5.73 17.92
CA ALA A 80 17.34 -4.58 17.55
C ALA A 80 17.58 -4.14 16.10
N ALA A 81 18.83 -4.16 15.61
CA ALA A 81 19.15 -3.81 14.23
C ALA A 81 18.41 -4.68 13.20
N ARG A 82 18.19 -5.97 13.50
CA ARG A 82 17.42 -6.88 12.62
C ARG A 82 15.97 -6.46 12.51
N ASP A 83 15.34 -6.17 13.65
CA ASP A 83 13.95 -5.70 13.70
C ASP A 83 13.80 -4.32 13.02
N ILE A 84 14.77 -3.41 13.24
CA ILE A 84 14.79 -2.09 12.59
C ILE A 84 14.81 -2.27 11.08
N ARG A 85 15.74 -3.08 10.56
CA ARG A 85 15.87 -3.31 9.11
C ARG A 85 14.61 -3.91 8.50
N GLU A 86 14.06 -4.95 9.14
CA GLU A 86 12.86 -5.62 8.66
C GLU A 86 11.66 -4.65 8.62
N THR A 87 11.42 -3.91 9.70
CA THR A 87 10.26 -3.02 9.81
C THR A 87 10.39 -1.78 8.94
N PHE A 88 11.56 -1.14 8.89
CA PHE A 88 11.81 -0.02 7.98
C PHE A 88 11.75 -0.46 6.51
N GLY A 89 12.29 -1.63 6.17
CA GLY A 89 12.18 -2.22 4.83
C GLY A 89 10.74 -2.45 4.40
N ARG A 90 9.88 -2.98 5.29
CA ARG A 90 8.43 -3.10 5.07
C ARG A 90 7.71 -1.77 4.92
N MET A 91 8.31 -0.70 5.43
CA MET A 91 7.84 0.67 5.26
C MET A 91 8.61 1.41 4.15
N ALA A 92 9.21 0.69 3.21
CA ALA A 92 9.88 1.22 2.04
C ALA A 92 11.08 2.16 2.35
N MET A 93 11.77 1.93 3.46
CA MET A 93 13.02 2.61 3.80
C MET A 93 14.18 1.61 3.73
N ASN A 94 15.20 1.93 2.93
CA ASN A 94 16.43 1.15 2.88
C ASN A 94 17.35 1.45 4.08
N ASP A 95 18.52 0.81 4.16
CA ASP A 95 19.43 1.00 5.28
C ASP A 95 19.95 2.44 5.41
N GLU A 96 20.23 3.11 4.29
CA GLU A 96 20.72 4.50 4.26
C GLU A 96 19.65 5.47 4.76
N GLU A 97 18.42 5.34 4.25
CA GLU A 97 17.26 6.13 4.67
C GLU A 97 16.92 5.88 6.15
N THR A 98 17.08 4.64 6.62
CA THR A 98 16.80 4.24 8.01
C THR A 98 17.77 4.91 8.99
N VAL A 99 19.07 4.82 8.72
CA VAL A 99 20.10 5.48 9.56
C VAL A 99 19.88 6.99 9.55
N ALA A 100 19.60 7.59 8.39
CA ALA A 100 19.34 9.01 8.27
C ALA A 100 18.10 9.44 9.07
N LEU A 101 16.99 8.70 8.98
CA LEU A 101 15.74 9.02 9.69
C LEU A 101 15.88 8.91 11.20
N ILE A 102 16.49 7.83 11.71
CA ILE A 102 16.64 7.63 13.16
C ILE A 102 17.59 8.68 13.73
N ALA A 103 18.79 8.82 13.17
CA ALA A 103 19.76 9.79 13.65
C ALA A 103 19.24 11.24 13.49
N GLY A 104 18.63 11.57 12.35
CA GLY A 104 18.12 12.93 12.09
C GLY A 104 16.94 13.30 12.97
N GLY A 105 16.06 12.34 13.27
CA GLY A 105 14.99 12.54 14.25
C GLY A 105 15.53 12.72 15.67
N HIS A 106 16.45 11.85 16.09
CA HIS A 106 17.04 11.87 17.44
C HIS A 106 18.13 12.93 17.65
N THR A 107 18.50 13.70 16.62
CA THR A 107 19.22 14.98 16.81
C THR A 107 18.40 15.97 17.66
N PHE A 108 17.07 15.85 17.65
CA PHE A 108 16.16 16.77 18.32
C PHE A 108 15.45 16.16 19.53
N GLY A 109 15.10 17.03 20.48
CA GLY A 109 14.19 16.71 21.59
C GLY A 109 14.76 15.73 22.60
N LYS A 110 13.85 14.98 23.25
CA LYS A 110 14.15 14.04 24.33
C LYS A 110 13.06 12.97 24.49
N ALA A 111 13.39 11.89 25.18
CA ALA A 111 12.42 10.95 25.73
C ALA A 111 11.86 11.44 27.09
N HIS A 112 10.71 10.89 27.51
CA HIS A 112 10.02 11.26 28.75
C HIS A 112 9.60 10.03 29.58
N GLY A 113 10.10 9.97 30.81
CA GLY A 113 10.06 8.84 31.72
C GLY A 113 10.42 9.24 33.15
N ALA A 114 9.90 10.38 33.62
CA ALA A 114 10.20 10.95 34.94
C ALA A 114 9.84 10.03 36.11
N ALA A 115 8.86 9.13 35.94
CA ALA A 115 8.49 8.10 36.91
C ALA A 115 7.79 6.92 36.23
N ASN A 116 7.53 5.86 37.00
CA ASN A 116 6.88 4.64 36.53
C ASN A 116 5.48 4.93 35.93
N PRO A 117 5.21 4.59 34.66
CA PRO A 117 3.95 4.91 34.00
C PRO A 117 2.75 4.16 34.61
N ASP A 118 2.91 2.88 34.99
CA ASP A 118 1.81 2.04 35.51
C ASP A 118 1.12 2.62 36.75
N ARG A 119 1.83 3.48 37.50
CA ARG A 119 1.33 4.12 38.72
C ARG A 119 0.84 5.56 38.52
N ASN A 120 1.26 6.20 37.44
CA ASN A 120 1.11 7.66 37.29
C ASN A 120 0.34 8.06 36.03
N VAL A 121 0.34 7.25 34.98
CA VAL A 121 -0.29 7.55 33.70
C VAL A 121 -1.67 6.90 33.65
N GLY A 122 -2.71 7.70 33.48
CA GLY A 122 -4.08 7.25 33.32
C GLY A 122 -4.38 6.63 31.94
N PRO A 123 -5.65 6.27 31.69
CA PRO A 123 -6.07 5.65 30.43
C PRO A 123 -5.73 6.48 29.18
N GLU A 124 -5.53 5.81 28.06
CA GLU A 124 -5.41 6.38 26.72
C GLU A 124 -6.69 7.14 26.28
N PRO A 125 -6.64 7.99 25.24
CA PRO A 125 -7.76 8.88 24.88
C PRO A 125 -9.13 8.20 24.73
N GLU A 126 -9.20 7.02 24.10
CA GLU A 126 -10.45 6.29 23.88
C GLU A 126 -11.06 5.69 25.17
N ALA A 127 -10.25 5.52 26.22
CA ALA A 127 -10.67 5.00 27.53
C ALA A 127 -10.67 6.08 28.62
N ALA A 128 -10.30 7.32 28.27
CA ALA A 128 -10.22 8.42 29.22
C ALA A 128 -11.62 8.88 29.67
N PRO A 129 -11.75 9.40 30.90
CA PRO A 129 -12.98 10.04 31.35
C PRO A 129 -13.41 11.16 30.39
N ILE A 130 -14.72 11.33 30.19
CA ILE A 130 -15.28 12.28 29.21
C ILE A 130 -14.81 13.73 29.44
N GLU A 131 -14.50 14.10 30.69
CA GLU A 131 -13.97 15.42 31.04
C GLU A 131 -12.56 15.71 30.52
N GLU A 132 -11.82 14.70 30.03
CA GLU A 132 -10.53 14.89 29.36
C GLU A 132 -10.69 15.39 27.91
N MET A 133 -11.92 15.43 27.38
CA MET A 133 -12.27 16.09 26.11
C MET A 133 -11.39 15.68 24.92
N GLY A 134 -11.16 14.37 24.75
CA GLY A 134 -10.35 13.81 23.66
C GLY A 134 -8.84 13.73 23.96
N LEU A 135 -8.40 14.14 25.15
CA LEU A 135 -7.06 13.86 25.66
C LEU A 135 -7.02 12.52 26.42
N GLY A 136 -5.82 12.04 26.71
CA GLY A 136 -5.58 10.83 27.49
C GLY A 136 -4.21 10.88 28.17
N TRP A 137 -3.81 9.75 28.76
CA TRP A 137 -2.53 9.59 29.47
C TRP A 137 -2.29 10.64 30.56
N LYS A 138 -3.35 11.01 31.27
CA LYS A 138 -3.29 11.99 32.37
C LYS A 138 -2.25 11.55 33.39
N ASN A 139 -1.26 12.40 33.62
CA ASN A 139 -0.12 12.10 34.48
C ASN A 139 -0.32 12.68 35.89
N ALA A 140 -0.32 11.80 36.90
CA ALA A 140 -0.44 12.14 38.31
C ALA A 140 0.92 12.37 39.02
N HIS A 141 2.04 12.17 38.33
CA HIS A 141 3.37 12.41 38.87
C HIS A 141 3.68 13.90 38.93
N GLY A 142 3.98 14.43 40.12
CA GLY A 142 4.35 15.84 40.30
C GLY A 142 3.31 16.79 39.70
N SER A 143 3.74 17.65 38.78
CA SER A 143 2.88 18.56 38.03
C SER A 143 2.18 17.92 36.82
N GLY A 144 2.52 16.68 36.47
CA GLY A 144 2.00 15.94 35.33
C GLY A 144 2.57 16.36 33.97
N LYS A 145 3.43 17.38 33.93
CA LYS A 145 3.96 18.00 32.70
C LYS A 145 5.34 18.61 32.94
N GLY A 146 5.97 19.13 31.89
CA GLY A 146 7.30 19.73 31.99
C GLY A 146 8.32 18.72 32.48
N GLY A 147 9.07 19.05 33.55
CA GLY A 147 10.06 18.16 34.14
C GLY A 147 9.50 16.84 34.69
N ASP A 148 8.19 16.75 34.94
CA ASP A 148 7.52 15.56 35.47
C ASP A 148 6.85 14.71 34.37
N THR A 149 7.09 15.01 33.09
CA THR A 149 6.43 14.36 31.96
C THR A 149 6.80 12.87 31.85
N ILE A 150 5.80 12.04 31.52
CA ILE A 150 5.95 10.60 31.24
C ILE A 150 5.29 10.31 29.91
N THR A 151 5.99 9.62 29.01
CA THR A 151 5.47 9.19 27.70
C THR A 151 5.91 7.78 27.39
N SER A 152 7.16 7.58 26.97
CA SER A 152 7.69 6.24 26.65
C SER A 152 8.18 5.49 27.88
N GLY A 153 8.44 6.18 28.99
CA GLY A 153 9.14 5.63 30.15
C GLY A 153 10.67 5.68 30.03
N LEU A 154 11.22 6.03 28.86
CA LEU A 154 12.64 6.34 28.68
C LEU A 154 12.87 7.81 29.02
N GLU A 155 14.03 8.19 29.54
CA GLU A 155 14.27 9.56 30.03
C GLU A 155 15.64 10.11 29.61
N GLY A 156 15.60 11.33 29.05
CA GLY A 156 16.77 12.13 28.72
C GLY A 156 16.82 12.53 27.24
N ALA A 157 17.75 13.43 26.91
CA ALA A 157 17.99 13.87 25.53
C ALA A 157 19.23 13.18 24.95
N TRP A 158 19.28 13.09 23.63
CA TRP A 158 20.41 12.53 22.90
C TRP A 158 21.57 13.52 22.76
N THR A 159 21.25 14.80 22.58
CA THR A 159 22.21 15.82 22.15
C THR A 159 22.42 16.95 23.18
N PRO A 160 23.60 17.60 23.22
CA PRO A 160 23.84 18.82 24.00
C PRO A 160 22.99 20.02 23.55
N THR A 161 22.43 19.96 22.34
CA THR A 161 21.70 21.03 21.65
C THR A 161 20.35 20.52 21.12
N PRO A 162 19.39 20.10 21.99
CA PRO A 162 18.18 19.38 21.57
C PRO A 162 17.22 20.13 20.64
N THR A 163 17.44 21.42 20.40
CA THR A 163 16.58 22.27 19.56
C THR A 163 17.36 22.90 18.39
N THR A 164 18.47 22.29 18.00
CA THR A 164 19.34 22.78 16.92
C THR A 164 19.71 21.61 16.02
N TRP A 165 19.63 21.81 14.70
CA TRP A 165 20.21 20.87 13.74
C TRP A 165 21.72 21.00 13.75
N ASP A 166 22.39 19.93 14.13
CA ASP A 166 23.82 19.73 14.02
C ASP A 166 24.13 18.23 13.99
N ASN A 167 25.41 17.86 14.01
CA ASN A 167 25.84 16.46 13.95
C ASN A 167 26.03 15.82 15.33
N SER A 168 25.54 16.48 16.40
CA SER A 168 25.89 16.10 17.77
C SER A 168 25.30 14.75 18.22
N PHE A 169 24.28 14.23 17.54
CA PHE A 169 23.81 12.86 17.73
C PHE A 169 24.93 11.85 17.47
N PHE A 170 25.57 11.93 16.29
CA PHE A 170 26.66 11.03 15.93
C PHE A 170 27.93 11.29 16.74
N GLU A 171 28.25 12.56 17.02
CA GLU A 171 29.36 12.91 17.93
C GLU A 171 29.16 12.23 19.29
N THR A 172 27.96 12.31 19.86
CA THR A 172 27.62 11.66 21.13
C THR A 172 27.70 10.14 21.01
N LEU A 173 27.09 9.56 19.97
CA LEU A 173 27.04 8.11 19.76
C LEU A 173 28.44 7.48 19.65
N PHE A 174 29.36 8.14 18.95
CA PHE A 174 30.72 7.61 18.70
C PHE A 174 31.79 8.05 19.70
N SER A 175 31.60 9.17 20.42
CA SER A 175 32.63 9.69 21.35
C SER A 175 32.65 8.99 22.70
N PHE A 176 31.57 8.31 23.07
CA PHE A 176 31.45 7.66 24.38
C PHE A 176 31.32 6.15 24.25
N GLU A 177 31.86 5.42 25.23
CA GLU A 177 31.40 4.05 25.48
C GLU A 177 30.11 4.08 26.29
N TRP A 178 29.24 3.09 26.06
CA TRP A 178 27.89 3.07 26.61
C TRP A 178 27.71 1.91 27.57
N GLN A 179 27.14 2.19 28.74
CA GLN A 179 26.70 1.17 29.68
C GLN A 179 25.19 1.20 29.83
N GLN A 180 24.58 0.02 29.89
CA GLN A 180 23.15 -0.10 30.14
C GLN A 180 22.83 0.43 31.54
N THR A 181 21.77 1.21 31.62
CA THR A 181 21.19 1.75 32.85
C THR A 181 19.67 1.62 32.81
N THR A 182 19.00 2.16 33.83
CA THR A 182 17.55 2.17 33.93
C THR A 182 17.06 3.59 34.13
N SER A 183 16.02 3.97 33.40
CA SER A 183 15.35 5.27 33.54
C SER A 183 14.70 5.40 34.93
N PRO A 184 14.30 6.62 35.35
CA PRO A 184 13.47 6.78 36.55
C PRO A 184 12.15 6.00 36.51
N ALA A 185 11.64 5.68 35.31
CA ALA A 185 10.44 4.87 35.13
C ALA A 185 10.66 3.35 35.20
N GLY A 186 11.92 2.88 35.11
CA GLY A 186 12.24 1.46 35.07
C GLY A 186 12.59 0.91 33.67
N ALA A 187 12.59 1.74 32.62
CA ALA A 187 12.91 1.32 31.26
C ALA A 187 14.42 1.17 31.05
N LYS A 188 14.84 0.23 30.20
CA LYS A 188 16.24 -0.01 29.85
C LYS A 188 16.71 1.00 28.81
N GLN A 189 17.78 1.72 29.13
CA GLN A 189 18.43 2.70 28.26
C GLN A 189 19.94 2.70 28.49
N TRP A 190 20.67 3.58 27.82
CA TRP A 190 22.12 3.62 27.86
C TRP A 190 22.62 5.00 28.28
N THR A 191 23.66 5.02 29.12
CA THR A 191 24.36 6.23 29.57
C THR A 191 25.84 6.13 29.21
N PRO A 192 26.52 7.26 28.94
CA PRO A 192 27.96 7.28 28.74
C PRO A 192 28.69 6.73 29.97
N THR A 193 29.79 6.01 29.75
CA THR A 193 30.68 5.57 30.84
C THR A 193 31.64 6.67 31.30
N ASP A 194 31.88 7.69 30.47
CA ASP A 194 32.77 8.80 30.79
C ASP A 194 32.08 9.81 31.73
N PRO A 195 32.58 10.04 32.96
CA PRO A 195 32.02 11.04 33.87
C PRO A 195 32.04 12.47 33.32
N ALA A 196 32.92 12.79 32.35
CA ALA A 196 32.93 14.10 31.71
C ALA A 196 31.64 14.40 30.93
N ALA A 197 30.85 13.37 30.60
CA ALA A 197 29.58 13.52 29.91
C ALA A 197 28.43 13.99 30.83
N ALA A 198 28.60 13.96 32.15
CA ALA A 198 27.50 14.07 33.13
C ALA A 198 26.69 15.38 33.09
N GLU A 199 27.24 16.45 32.52
CA GLU A 199 26.61 17.78 32.48
C GLU A 199 26.55 18.36 31.06
N LEU A 200 26.63 17.53 30.02
CA LEU A 200 26.65 18.02 28.63
C LEU A 200 25.29 18.54 28.16
N VAL A 201 24.20 17.93 28.62
CA VAL A 201 22.85 18.23 28.14
C VAL A 201 22.16 19.21 29.10
N PRO A 202 21.61 20.34 28.62
CA PRO A 202 20.79 21.22 29.47
C PRO A 202 19.48 20.52 29.86
N ASP A 203 19.01 20.75 31.09
CA ASP A 203 17.66 20.35 31.48
C ASP A 203 16.59 21.13 30.69
N ALA A 204 15.50 20.45 30.33
CA ALA A 204 14.45 21.01 29.48
C ALA A 204 13.62 22.12 30.15
N HIS A 205 13.58 22.18 31.48
CA HIS A 205 12.70 23.06 32.24
C HIS A 205 13.38 23.81 33.40
N ASP A 206 14.60 23.41 33.80
CA ASP A 206 15.37 24.03 34.87
C ASP A 206 16.76 24.44 34.39
N SER A 207 16.96 25.71 34.09
CA SER A 207 18.24 26.24 33.57
C SER A 207 19.45 26.02 34.49
N ALA A 208 19.23 25.67 35.78
CA ALA A 208 20.30 25.37 36.72
C ALA A 208 20.74 23.90 36.70
N LYS A 209 20.03 23.03 35.99
CA LYS A 209 20.31 21.59 35.91
C LYS A 209 20.87 21.18 34.55
N ARG A 210 21.74 20.17 34.58
CA ARG A 210 22.29 19.52 33.40
C ARG A 210 22.34 18.02 33.63
N HIS A 211 22.41 17.27 32.54
CA HIS A 211 22.34 15.81 32.51
C HIS A 211 23.40 15.23 31.59
N ALA A 212 23.64 13.93 31.77
CA ALA A 212 24.31 13.14 30.75
C ALA A 212 23.38 12.97 29.53
N PRO A 213 23.92 12.87 28.31
CA PRO A 213 23.13 12.39 27.19
C PRO A 213 22.74 10.93 27.40
N MET A 214 21.71 10.49 26.69
CA MET A 214 21.25 9.11 26.70
C MET A 214 21.23 8.51 25.29
N MET A 215 21.29 7.18 25.19
CA MET A 215 21.00 6.44 23.96
C MET A 215 19.99 5.31 24.22
N LEU A 216 19.13 5.05 23.25
CA LEU A 216 18.25 3.88 23.23
C LEU A 216 19.03 2.65 22.76
N THR A 217 18.50 1.45 23.03
CA THR A 217 19.07 0.22 22.45
C THR A 217 19.05 0.30 20.92
N THR A 218 17.99 0.90 20.35
CA THR A 218 17.84 1.11 18.91
C THR A 218 18.80 2.16 18.34
N ASP A 219 19.30 3.10 19.15
CA ASP A 219 20.33 4.06 18.69
C ASP A 219 21.70 3.38 18.62
N LEU A 220 22.02 2.58 19.64
CA LEU A 220 23.26 1.80 19.64
C LEU A 220 23.31 0.79 18.49
N ALA A 221 22.15 0.31 18.02
CA ALA A 221 22.05 -0.56 16.85
C ALA A 221 22.72 0.07 15.62
N LEU A 222 22.63 1.40 15.44
CA LEU A 222 23.25 2.11 14.33
C LEU A 222 24.79 2.09 14.40
N ARG A 223 25.35 1.90 15.59
CA ARG A 223 26.79 1.86 15.83
C ARG A 223 27.37 0.45 15.86
N VAL A 224 26.60 -0.56 16.26
CA VAL A 224 27.14 -1.92 16.44
C VAL A 224 26.80 -2.86 15.29
N ASP A 225 25.75 -2.58 14.51
CA ASP A 225 25.38 -3.40 13.37
C ASP A 225 26.36 -3.17 12.20
N PRO A 226 26.90 -4.24 11.59
CA PRO A 226 27.94 -4.12 10.57
C PRO A 226 27.47 -3.51 9.24
N ILE A 227 26.15 -3.36 9.02
CA ILE A 227 25.57 -2.71 7.84
C ILE A 227 25.28 -1.24 8.14
N TYR A 228 24.74 -0.93 9.33
CA TYR A 228 24.46 0.46 9.72
C TYR A 228 25.69 1.24 10.12
N GLU A 229 26.67 0.61 10.78
CA GLU A 229 27.84 1.31 11.31
C GLU A 229 28.64 2.06 10.22
N PRO A 230 28.92 1.48 9.03
CA PRO A 230 29.63 2.21 7.98
C PRO A 230 28.84 3.42 7.47
N ILE A 231 27.51 3.34 7.44
CA ILE A 231 26.63 4.44 7.03
C ILE A 231 26.64 5.54 8.10
N ALA A 232 26.44 5.16 9.37
CA ALA A 232 26.47 6.06 10.51
C ALA A 232 27.83 6.77 10.64
N ARG A 233 28.94 6.04 10.44
CA ARG A 233 30.29 6.61 10.45
C ARG A 233 30.52 7.57 9.29
N ARG A 234 30.04 7.23 8.09
CA ARG A 234 30.11 8.15 6.94
C ARG A 234 29.36 9.44 7.22
N TYR A 235 28.16 9.38 7.81
CA TYR A 235 27.39 10.56 8.20
C TYR A 235 28.01 11.35 9.35
N TYR A 236 28.63 10.67 10.31
CA TYR A 236 29.45 11.30 11.33
C TYR A 236 30.59 12.12 10.71
N GLU A 237 31.31 11.54 9.74
CA GLU A 237 32.46 12.18 9.09
C GLU A 237 32.05 13.22 8.02
N ASN A 238 30.83 13.13 7.48
CA ASN A 238 30.31 13.97 6.39
C ASN A 238 28.90 14.51 6.72
N PRO A 239 28.78 15.51 7.62
CA PRO A 239 27.49 16.02 8.08
C PRO A 239 26.58 16.57 6.97
N GLN A 240 27.14 17.03 5.85
CA GLN A 240 26.33 17.49 4.72
C GLN A 240 25.65 16.33 3.99
N GLU A 241 26.33 15.19 3.82
CA GLU A 241 25.71 13.99 3.23
C GLU A 241 24.57 13.50 4.11
N PHE A 242 24.74 13.56 5.44
CA PHE A 242 23.70 13.24 6.39
C PHE A 242 22.49 14.16 6.26
N ALA A 243 22.70 15.49 6.22
CA ALA A 243 21.62 16.45 6.06
C ALA A 243 20.83 16.22 4.77
N ASP A 244 21.52 15.98 3.65
CA ASP A 244 20.88 15.73 2.35
C ASP A 244 20.08 14.43 2.36
N ALA A 245 20.64 13.36 2.94
CA ALA A 245 19.96 12.07 3.04
C ALA A 245 18.73 12.14 3.97
N PHE A 246 18.86 12.78 5.14
CA PHE A 246 17.74 12.96 6.06
C PHE A 246 16.64 13.82 5.44
N ALA A 247 16.96 14.93 4.78
CA ALA A 247 15.97 15.78 4.13
C ALA A 247 15.16 15.02 3.06
N LYS A 248 15.83 14.19 2.25
CA LYS A 248 15.18 13.34 1.23
C LYS A 248 14.35 12.21 1.85
N ALA A 249 14.89 11.53 2.86
CA ALA A 249 14.20 10.44 3.55
C ALA A 249 12.99 10.95 4.35
N TRP A 250 13.07 12.13 4.97
CA TRP A 250 11.94 12.81 5.61
C TRP A 250 10.84 13.15 4.60
N PHE A 251 11.22 13.69 3.44
CA PHE A 251 10.25 13.97 2.37
C PHE A 251 9.58 12.67 1.89
N LYS A 252 10.34 11.61 1.61
CA LYS A 252 9.79 10.30 1.26
C LYS A 252 8.85 9.77 2.34
N LEU A 253 9.28 9.75 3.62
CA LEU A 253 8.47 9.28 4.75
C LEU A 253 7.12 9.97 4.80
N THR A 254 7.14 11.29 4.62
CA THR A 254 5.96 12.14 4.77
C THR A 254 5.20 12.36 3.48
N HIS A 255 5.47 11.61 2.40
CA HIS A 255 4.81 11.74 1.09
C HIS A 255 4.63 10.41 0.32
N ARG A 256 5.21 9.29 0.79
CA ARG A 256 5.15 7.96 0.13
C ARG A 256 3.73 7.41 -0.10
N ASP A 257 2.76 7.88 0.67
CA ASP A 257 1.35 7.50 0.60
C ASP A 257 0.49 8.44 -0.27
N MET A 258 1.10 9.49 -0.84
CA MET A 258 0.38 10.46 -1.67
C MET A 258 0.26 10.03 -3.14
N GLY A 259 0.83 8.89 -3.53
CA GLY A 259 0.81 8.44 -4.92
C GLY A 259 1.59 9.35 -5.88
N PRO A 260 1.18 9.41 -7.15
CA PRO A 260 1.89 10.15 -8.20
C PRO A 260 2.00 11.65 -7.92
N ILE A 261 3.05 12.28 -8.46
CA ILE A 261 3.31 13.72 -8.32
C ILE A 261 2.16 14.61 -8.81
N ALA A 262 1.28 14.11 -9.69
CA ALA A 262 0.07 14.83 -10.13
C ALA A 262 -0.85 15.24 -8.97
N ARG A 263 -0.79 14.52 -7.82
CA ARG A 263 -1.57 14.81 -6.61
C ARG A 263 -0.93 15.86 -5.70
N TYR A 264 0.30 16.31 -5.99
CA TYR A 264 1.07 17.14 -5.08
C TYR A 264 0.72 18.62 -5.31
N LEU A 265 0.30 19.30 -4.24
CA LEU A 265 -0.17 20.69 -4.32
C LEU A 265 0.74 21.64 -3.55
N GLY A 266 0.92 22.85 -4.09
CA GLY A 266 1.60 23.96 -3.40
C GLY A 266 2.96 24.33 -4.00
N PRO A 267 3.52 25.48 -3.57
CA PRO A 267 4.73 26.05 -4.18
C PRO A 267 6.03 25.40 -3.71
N LEU A 268 5.98 24.52 -2.70
CA LEU A 268 7.15 23.85 -2.11
C LEU A 268 7.35 22.41 -2.63
N VAL A 269 6.56 22.00 -3.62
CA VAL A 269 6.71 20.70 -4.26
C VAL A 269 8.06 20.66 -5.00
N PRO A 270 8.94 19.69 -4.70
CA PRO A 270 10.19 19.55 -5.44
C PRO A 270 9.93 19.38 -6.94
N ALA A 271 10.71 20.08 -7.77
CA ALA A 271 10.51 20.09 -9.22
C ALA A 271 10.88 18.76 -9.89
N GLU A 272 11.83 18.02 -9.31
CA GLU A 272 12.29 16.73 -9.83
C GLU A 272 11.44 15.59 -9.28
N PRO A 273 10.79 14.79 -10.13
CA PRO A 273 10.10 13.58 -9.70
C PRO A 273 11.10 12.57 -9.14
N LEU A 274 10.75 11.97 -8.01
CA LEU A 274 11.56 10.93 -7.36
C LEU A 274 11.07 9.55 -7.77
N ILE A 275 11.99 8.59 -7.90
CA ILE A 275 11.68 7.25 -8.41
C ILE A 275 10.56 6.54 -7.62
N TRP A 276 10.50 6.74 -6.29
CA TRP A 276 9.49 6.14 -5.42
C TRP A 276 8.07 6.71 -5.63
N GLN A 277 7.94 7.81 -6.38
CA GLN A 277 6.64 8.39 -6.78
C GLN A 277 6.05 7.70 -8.02
N ASP A 278 6.71 6.64 -8.52
CA ASP A 278 6.35 5.90 -9.72
C ASP A 278 6.08 6.82 -10.93
N PRO A 279 7.01 7.74 -11.27
CA PRO A 279 6.73 8.84 -12.20
C PRO A 279 6.34 8.34 -13.59
N VAL A 280 5.42 9.04 -14.22
CA VAL A 280 5.05 8.84 -15.64
C VAL A 280 5.46 10.09 -16.43
N PRO A 281 5.91 9.96 -17.69
CA PRO A 281 6.30 11.12 -18.48
C PRO A 281 5.09 12.01 -18.80
N ALA A 282 5.35 13.31 -19.02
CA ALA A 282 4.31 14.24 -19.46
C ALA A 282 3.88 13.93 -20.90
N VAL A 283 2.62 14.24 -21.24
CA VAL A 283 2.13 14.20 -22.62
C VAL A 283 2.84 15.29 -23.44
N THR A 284 3.48 14.92 -24.55
CA THR A 284 4.23 15.84 -25.44
C THR A 284 3.67 15.92 -26.86
N HIS A 285 2.56 15.25 -27.12
CA HIS A 285 1.90 15.18 -28.42
C HIS A 285 0.40 15.50 -28.31
N GLU A 286 -0.25 15.72 -29.44
CA GLU A 286 -1.71 15.86 -29.48
C GLU A 286 -2.38 14.50 -29.17
N LEU A 287 -3.45 14.54 -28.38
CA LEU A 287 -4.21 13.35 -27.98
C LEU A 287 -5.23 12.96 -29.05
N ILE A 288 -5.56 11.68 -29.10
CA ILE A 288 -6.61 11.12 -29.96
C ILE A 288 -8.00 11.71 -29.64
N GLY A 289 -8.82 11.93 -30.67
CA GLY A 289 -10.22 12.35 -30.53
C GLY A 289 -11.21 11.21 -30.74
N ALA A 290 -12.51 11.51 -30.75
CA ALA A 290 -13.56 10.48 -30.86
C ALA A 290 -13.48 9.63 -32.14
N GLU A 291 -13.18 10.25 -33.29
CA GLU A 291 -13.02 9.52 -34.58
C GLU A 291 -11.79 8.58 -34.55
N ASP A 292 -10.70 9.03 -33.94
CA ASP A 292 -9.48 8.25 -33.77
C ASP A 292 -9.73 7.05 -32.84
N VAL A 293 -10.46 7.28 -31.73
CA VAL A 293 -10.90 6.25 -30.78
C VAL A 293 -11.73 5.18 -31.48
N ALA A 294 -12.75 5.56 -32.27
CA ALA A 294 -13.56 4.61 -33.02
C ALA A 294 -12.70 3.78 -33.99
N THR A 295 -11.81 4.44 -34.73
CA THR A 295 -10.89 3.78 -35.69
C THR A 295 -9.96 2.78 -34.99
N LEU A 296 -9.42 3.14 -33.83
CA LEU A 296 -8.55 2.27 -33.04
C LEU A 296 -9.31 1.07 -32.46
N LYS A 297 -10.54 1.26 -31.97
CA LYS A 297 -11.39 0.15 -31.50
C LYS A 297 -11.65 -0.85 -32.63
N ASP A 298 -11.99 -0.38 -33.83
CA ASP A 298 -12.20 -1.25 -35.00
C ASP A 298 -10.92 -2.03 -35.35
N ALA A 299 -9.76 -1.37 -35.37
CA ALA A 299 -8.47 -2.01 -35.63
C ALA A 299 -8.13 -3.08 -34.57
N ILE A 300 -8.36 -2.78 -33.29
CA ILE A 300 -8.17 -3.74 -32.19
C ILE A 300 -9.08 -4.96 -32.36
N LEU A 301 -10.38 -4.76 -32.63
CA LEU A 301 -11.32 -5.87 -32.77
C LEU A 301 -11.05 -6.72 -34.02
N ALA A 302 -10.47 -6.13 -35.07
CA ALA A 302 -10.04 -6.81 -36.29
C ALA A 302 -8.69 -7.55 -36.15
N SER A 303 -7.94 -7.33 -35.06
CA SER A 303 -6.60 -7.91 -34.85
C SER A 303 -6.58 -9.42 -34.63
N GLY A 304 -7.74 -10.03 -34.33
CA GLY A 304 -7.88 -11.45 -34.01
C GLY A 304 -7.76 -11.76 -32.50
N LEU A 305 -7.56 -10.75 -31.65
CA LEU A 305 -7.59 -10.92 -30.19
C LEU A 305 -9.02 -11.21 -29.69
N SER A 306 -9.14 -12.15 -28.76
CA SER A 306 -10.44 -12.55 -28.19
C SER A 306 -10.96 -11.52 -27.18
N VAL A 307 -12.24 -11.58 -26.80
CA VAL A 307 -12.75 -10.68 -25.74
C VAL A 307 -12.01 -10.97 -24.44
N ALA A 308 -11.85 -12.25 -24.09
CA ALA A 308 -11.17 -12.66 -22.87
C ALA A 308 -9.74 -12.12 -22.79
N GLU A 309 -8.98 -12.16 -23.89
CA GLU A 309 -7.61 -11.65 -23.93
C GLU A 309 -7.54 -10.14 -23.69
N LEU A 310 -8.39 -9.37 -24.37
CA LEU A 310 -8.41 -7.91 -24.25
C LEU A 310 -8.88 -7.45 -22.86
N VAL A 311 -9.93 -8.08 -22.32
CA VAL A 311 -10.45 -7.79 -20.98
C VAL A 311 -9.41 -8.18 -19.92
N SER A 312 -8.78 -9.35 -20.04
CA SER A 312 -7.78 -9.82 -19.07
C SER A 312 -6.54 -8.92 -19.05
N THR A 313 -6.05 -8.47 -20.20
CA THR A 313 -4.88 -7.57 -20.27
C THR A 313 -5.20 -6.19 -19.70
N ALA A 314 -6.36 -5.61 -20.03
CA ALA A 314 -6.78 -4.33 -19.45
C ALA A 314 -6.97 -4.42 -17.93
N TRP A 315 -7.61 -5.49 -17.45
CA TRP A 315 -7.75 -5.77 -16.01
C TRP A 315 -6.40 -5.93 -15.31
N ALA A 316 -5.49 -6.73 -15.88
CA ALA A 316 -4.16 -6.95 -15.33
C ALA A 316 -3.37 -5.64 -15.20
N SER A 317 -3.58 -4.69 -16.12
CA SER A 317 -2.91 -3.40 -16.08
C SER A 317 -3.51 -2.50 -14.99
N ALA A 318 -4.82 -2.28 -15.02
CA ALA A 318 -5.49 -1.33 -14.14
C ALA A 318 -5.60 -1.82 -12.69
N SER A 319 -5.81 -3.12 -12.49
CA SER A 319 -6.09 -3.67 -11.16
C SER A 319 -4.89 -3.59 -10.21
N THR A 320 -3.66 -3.33 -10.69
CA THR A 320 -2.52 -3.09 -9.80
C THR A 320 -2.72 -1.89 -8.86
N PHE A 321 -3.66 -1.00 -9.18
CA PHE A 321 -4.02 0.12 -8.33
C PHE A 321 -4.42 -0.31 -6.91
N ARG A 322 -4.01 0.47 -5.92
CA ARG A 322 -4.59 0.43 -4.57
C ARG A 322 -4.82 1.82 -4.01
N GLY A 323 -6.02 2.04 -3.47
CA GLY A 323 -6.46 3.31 -2.90
C GLY A 323 -5.73 3.70 -1.61
N THR A 324 -5.04 2.75 -0.97
CA THR A 324 -4.36 2.94 0.32
C THR A 324 -3.15 3.88 0.24
N ASP A 325 -2.35 3.78 -0.84
CA ASP A 325 -1.21 4.67 -1.11
C ASP A 325 -1.22 5.26 -2.52
N LYS A 326 -2.31 5.00 -3.28
CA LYS A 326 -2.55 5.47 -4.65
C LYS A 326 -1.48 5.02 -5.65
N ARG A 327 -0.76 3.92 -5.38
CA ARG A 327 0.18 3.29 -6.32
C ARG A 327 -0.52 2.33 -7.27
N GLY A 328 0.15 1.98 -8.36
CA GLY A 328 -0.37 1.10 -9.42
C GLY A 328 -1.34 1.81 -10.37
N GLY A 329 -2.02 1.01 -11.21
CA GLY A 329 -2.93 1.49 -12.25
C GLY A 329 -2.41 1.27 -13.67
N ALA A 330 -3.21 1.66 -14.66
CA ALA A 330 -2.92 1.44 -16.07
C ALA A 330 -2.00 2.50 -16.69
N ASN A 331 -1.94 3.70 -16.11
CA ASN A 331 -1.07 4.78 -16.54
C ASN A 331 0.41 4.38 -16.34
N GLY A 332 1.24 4.69 -17.33
CA GLY A 332 2.62 4.22 -17.43
C GLY A 332 2.77 2.92 -18.23
N ALA A 333 1.69 2.18 -18.50
CA ALA A 333 1.73 0.86 -19.15
C ALA A 333 2.80 -0.07 -18.53
N ARG A 334 2.95 -0.01 -17.20
CA ARG A 334 4.00 -0.77 -16.48
C ARG A 334 3.80 -2.28 -16.54
N ILE A 335 2.61 -2.74 -16.96
CA ILE A 335 2.36 -4.15 -17.27
C ILE A 335 3.34 -4.73 -18.30
N ARG A 336 3.91 -3.91 -19.20
CA ARG A 336 4.92 -4.36 -20.18
C ARG A 336 6.36 -4.42 -19.62
N LEU A 337 6.58 -3.82 -18.45
CA LEU A 337 7.89 -3.64 -17.84
C LEU A 337 8.11 -4.66 -16.71
N ALA A 338 9.37 -4.83 -16.32
CA ALA A 338 9.68 -5.60 -15.12
C ALA A 338 9.24 -4.82 -13.86
N PRO A 339 8.64 -5.49 -12.85
CA PRO A 339 8.44 -6.94 -12.78
C PRO A 339 7.09 -7.44 -13.32
N GLN A 340 6.14 -6.54 -13.64
CA GLN A 340 4.74 -6.92 -13.94
C GLN A 340 4.60 -7.86 -15.14
N ASN A 341 5.47 -7.72 -16.13
CA ASN A 341 5.48 -8.57 -17.33
C ASN A 341 5.86 -10.03 -17.06
N ALA A 342 6.39 -10.32 -15.88
CA ALA A 342 6.84 -11.65 -15.47
C ALA A 342 6.00 -12.25 -14.32
N TRP A 343 5.03 -11.52 -13.79
CA TRP A 343 4.15 -12.01 -12.72
C TRP A 343 3.32 -13.20 -13.19
N GLU A 344 3.25 -14.24 -12.36
CA GLU A 344 2.50 -15.46 -12.66
C GLU A 344 1.05 -15.13 -13.03
N VAL A 345 0.37 -14.33 -12.20
CA VAL A 345 -1.04 -13.97 -12.35
C VAL A 345 -1.36 -13.25 -13.67
N ASN A 346 -0.35 -12.68 -14.33
CA ASN A 346 -0.52 -11.97 -15.59
C ASN A 346 -0.35 -12.86 -16.83
N ASP A 347 -0.04 -14.16 -16.67
CA ASP A 347 0.24 -15.10 -17.76
C ASP A 347 1.23 -14.51 -18.79
N PRO A 348 2.54 -14.48 -18.48
CA PRO A 348 3.53 -13.77 -19.29
C PRO A 348 3.53 -14.14 -20.78
N ALA A 349 3.23 -15.40 -21.11
CA ALA A 349 3.18 -15.87 -22.49
C ALA A 349 1.97 -15.28 -23.24
N ALA A 350 0.77 -15.33 -22.65
CA ALA A 350 -0.42 -14.72 -23.22
C ALA A 350 -0.28 -13.19 -23.30
N LEU A 351 0.17 -12.56 -22.21
CA LEU A 351 0.39 -11.12 -22.12
C LEU A 351 1.34 -10.63 -23.19
N SER A 352 2.50 -11.29 -23.37
CA SER A 352 3.50 -10.89 -24.36
C SER A 352 2.93 -10.82 -25.77
N ARG A 353 2.09 -11.79 -26.17
CA ARG A 353 1.50 -11.74 -27.51
C ARG A 353 0.43 -10.67 -27.64
N VAL A 354 -0.42 -10.47 -26.62
CA VAL A 354 -1.45 -9.41 -26.64
C VAL A 354 -0.78 -8.04 -26.77
N LEU A 355 0.23 -7.76 -25.94
CA LEU A 355 0.98 -6.51 -25.99
C LEU A 355 1.65 -6.31 -27.35
N GLY A 356 2.30 -7.34 -27.91
CA GLY A 356 2.92 -7.24 -29.24
C GLY A 356 1.92 -6.92 -30.36
N THR A 357 0.69 -7.45 -30.30
CA THR A 357 -0.38 -7.09 -31.24
C THR A 357 -0.85 -5.64 -31.06
N LEU A 358 -1.05 -5.21 -29.81
CA LEU A 358 -1.45 -3.82 -29.52
C LEU A 358 -0.34 -2.83 -29.90
N GLU A 359 0.93 -3.15 -29.66
CA GLU A 359 2.08 -2.36 -30.13
C GLU A 359 2.08 -2.23 -31.67
N GLY A 360 1.71 -3.28 -32.39
CA GLY A 360 1.54 -3.22 -33.85
C GLY A 360 0.46 -2.22 -34.28
N VAL A 361 -0.70 -2.23 -33.61
CA VAL A 361 -1.79 -1.26 -33.84
C VAL A 361 -1.33 0.16 -33.51
N GLN A 362 -0.64 0.34 -32.38
CA GLN A 362 -0.08 1.63 -31.96
C GLN A 362 0.89 2.18 -33.00
N GLN A 363 1.86 1.37 -33.45
CA GLN A 363 2.86 1.77 -34.43
C GLN A 363 2.22 2.16 -35.75
N GLN A 364 1.22 1.40 -36.21
CA GLN A 364 0.50 1.70 -37.45
C GLN A 364 -0.26 3.02 -37.37
N PHE A 365 -0.94 3.30 -36.24
CA PHE A 365 -1.64 4.57 -36.04
C PHE A 365 -0.65 5.75 -35.97
N ASN A 366 0.38 5.63 -35.14
CA ASN A 366 1.37 6.70 -34.92
C ASN A 366 2.23 7.01 -36.15
N ALA A 367 2.38 6.06 -37.09
CA ALA A 367 3.08 6.26 -38.36
C ALA A 367 2.36 7.25 -39.30
N GLY A 368 1.06 7.52 -39.09
CA GLY A 368 0.27 8.44 -39.90
C GLY A 368 0.71 9.91 -39.84
N GLY A 369 1.51 10.28 -38.82
CA GLY A 369 2.00 11.64 -38.61
C GLY A 369 0.91 12.59 -38.09
N GLY A 370 1.06 13.10 -36.86
CA GLY A 370 0.09 13.97 -36.22
C GLY A 370 -0.14 13.57 -34.77
N LYS A 371 -1.39 13.28 -34.42
CA LYS A 371 -1.78 12.73 -33.11
C LYS A 371 -1.08 11.40 -32.85
N GLN A 372 -0.85 11.11 -31.58
CA GLN A 372 -0.29 9.82 -31.16
C GLN A 372 -1.15 9.21 -30.05
N VAL A 373 -1.11 7.89 -29.97
CA VAL A 373 -1.70 7.10 -28.87
C VAL A 373 -0.59 6.37 -28.11
N SER A 374 -0.66 6.39 -26.77
CA SER A 374 0.22 5.61 -25.90
C SER A 374 -0.25 4.15 -25.84
N LEU A 375 0.65 3.23 -25.47
CA LEU A 375 0.27 1.85 -25.26
C LEU A 375 -0.61 1.72 -24.03
N ALA A 376 -0.39 2.56 -23.00
CA ALA A 376 -1.23 2.64 -21.81
C ALA A 376 -2.70 2.93 -22.16
N ASP A 377 -2.95 3.92 -23.02
CA ASP A 377 -4.31 4.22 -23.49
C ASP A 377 -4.85 3.09 -24.38
N LEU A 378 -4.02 2.50 -25.23
CA LEU A 378 -4.45 1.45 -26.14
C LEU A 378 -4.87 0.17 -25.40
N ILE A 379 -4.19 -0.20 -24.31
CA ILE A 379 -4.57 -1.33 -23.45
C ILE A 379 -5.96 -1.12 -22.85
N VAL A 380 -6.21 0.07 -22.28
CA VAL A 380 -7.52 0.40 -21.68
C VAL A 380 -8.61 0.46 -22.74
N LEU A 381 -8.32 1.11 -23.88
CA LEU A 381 -9.23 1.21 -25.01
C LEU A 381 -9.62 -0.16 -25.56
N ALA A 382 -8.66 -1.09 -25.64
CA ALA A 382 -8.89 -2.44 -26.11
C ALA A 382 -9.82 -3.24 -25.19
N GLY A 383 -9.67 -3.10 -23.87
CA GLY A 383 -10.61 -3.68 -22.90
C GLY A 383 -12.03 -3.12 -23.06
N GLY A 384 -12.17 -1.80 -23.25
CA GLY A 384 -13.46 -1.16 -23.53
C GLY A 384 -14.10 -1.68 -24.83
N ALA A 385 -13.34 -1.76 -25.92
CA ALA A 385 -13.81 -2.30 -27.20
C ALA A 385 -14.30 -3.76 -27.08
N ALA A 386 -13.60 -4.57 -26.27
CA ALA A 386 -13.97 -5.96 -26.02
C ALA A 386 -15.31 -6.07 -25.26
N ILE A 387 -15.54 -5.19 -24.30
CA ILE A 387 -16.80 -5.11 -23.55
C ILE A 387 -17.95 -4.66 -24.44
N GLU A 388 -17.74 -3.66 -25.30
CA GLU A 388 -18.74 -3.24 -26.31
C GLU A 388 -19.12 -4.40 -27.23
N ARG A 389 -18.12 -5.17 -27.71
CA ARG A 389 -18.37 -6.37 -28.51
C ARG A 389 -19.16 -7.42 -27.72
N ALA A 390 -18.81 -7.67 -26.46
CA ALA A 390 -19.48 -8.66 -25.62
C ALA A 390 -20.93 -8.26 -25.27
N ALA A 391 -21.19 -6.98 -25.02
CA ALA A 391 -22.53 -6.44 -24.82
C ALA A 391 -23.37 -6.52 -26.09
N LYS A 392 -22.78 -6.19 -27.25
CA LYS A 392 -23.44 -6.32 -28.55
C LYS A 392 -23.82 -7.76 -28.87
N ASN A 393 -22.97 -8.73 -28.52
CA ASN A 393 -23.29 -10.16 -28.63
C ASN A 393 -24.47 -10.57 -27.72
N ALA A 394 -24.67 -9.87 -26.59
CA ALA A 394 -25.81 -10.05 -25.70
C ALA A 394 -27.07 -9.29 -26.15
N GLY A 395 -26.99 -8.53 -27.25
CA GLY A 395 -28.08 -7.73 -27.80
C GLY A 395 -28.19 -6.30 -27.25
N PHE A 396 -27.16 -5.81 -26.57
CA PHE A 396 -27.10 -4.44 -26.03
C PHE A 396 -26.11 -3.59 -26.82
N ASP A 397 -26.58 -2.47 -27.36
CA ASP A 397 -25.75 -1.48 -28.04
C ASP A 397 -25.35 -0.41 -27.02
N ILE A 398 -24.08 -0.43 -26.59
CA ILE A 398 -23.53 0.44 -25.55
C ILE A 398 -22.19 1.02 -26.00
N GLU A 399 -21.83 2.15 -25.40
CA GLU A 399 -20.51 2.74 -25.50
C GLU A 399 -19.85 2.69 -24.13
N VAL A 400 -18.60 2.23 -24.07
CA VAL A 400 -17.77 2.27 -22.86
C VAL A 400 -17.02 3.60 -22.87
N PRO A 401 -17.27 4.49 -21.88
CA PRO A 401 -16.54 5.73 -21.72
C PRO A 401 -15.02 5.53 -21.72
N PHE A 402 -14.32 6.42 -22.43
CA PHE A 402 -12.87 6.39 -22.53
C PHE A 402 -12.30 7.82 -22.63
N THR A 403 -11.37 8.13 -21.73
CA THR A 403 -10.64 9.40 -21.73
C THR A 403 -9.15 9.13 -22.02
N PRO A 404 -8.57 9.65 -23.12
CA PRO A 404 -7.13 9.50 -23.39
C PRO A 404 -6.28 10.36 -22.46
N GLY A 405 -4.96 10.20 -22.52
CA GLY A 405 -3.98 11.00 -21.79
C GLY A 405 -3.02 10.19 -20.93
N ARG A 406 -3.17 8.86 -20.85
CA ARG A 406 -2.15 8.01 -20.21
C ARG A 406 -0.87 8.05 -21.03
N THR A 407 0.26 7.86 -20.36
CA THR A 407 1.58 7.87 -21.00
C THR A 407 2.33 6.58 -20.72
N ASP A 408 3.40 6.33 -21.46
CA ASP A 408 4.19 5.10 -21.37
C ASP A 408 5.47 5.38 -20.55
N ALA A 409 5.55 4.85 -19.32
CA ALA A 409 6.74 4.97 -18.47
C ALA A 409 7.89 4.11 -19.00
N ALA A 410 9.13 4.50 -18.71
CA ALA A 410 10.32 3.73 -19.06
C ALA A 410 10.74 2.76 -17.92
N GLN A 411 11.60 1.79 -18.22
CA GLN A 411 12.11 0.86 -17.21
C GLN A 411 12.97 1.58 -16.16
N GLU A 412 13.72 2.60 -16.57
CA GLU A 412 14.55 3.44 -15.70
C GLU A 412 13.71 4.31 -14.75
N GLN A 413 12.42 4.48 -15.06
CA GLN A 413 11.43 5.17 -14.22
C GLN A 413 10.62 4.20 -13.35
N THR A 414 11.06 2.94 -13.24
CA THR A 414 10.35 1.88 -12.51
C THR A 414 11.31 1.15 -11.58
N ASP A 415 11.15 1.38 -10.27
CA ASP A 415 11.86 0.64 -9.22
C ASP A 415 11.25 -0.77 -9.09
N VAL A 416 12.01 -1.78 -9.51
CA VAL A 416 11.52 -3.16 -9.63
C VAL A 416 11.16 -3.74 -8.26
N GLU A 417 12.02 -3.50 -7.27
CA GLU A 417 11.84 -3.95 -5.89
C GLU A 417 10.61 -3.30 -5.26
N SER A 418 10.42 -2.00 -5.49
CA SER A 418 9.24 -1.25 -5.02
C SER A 418 7.94 -1.74 -5.66
N PHE A 419 7.96 -2.21 -6.90
CA PHE A 419 6.77 -2.76 -7.57
C PHE A 419 6.41 -4.17 -7.12
N ALA A 420 7.33 -4.93 -6.52
CA ALA A 420 7.07 -6.30 -6.07
C ALA A 420 5.92 -6.40 -5.06
N VAL A 421 5.68 -5.36 -4.24
CA VAL A 421 4.56 -5.33 -3.28
C VAL A 421 3.19 -5.12 -3.92
N LEU A 422 3.15 -4.83 -5.22
CA LEU A 422 1.92 -4.70 -6.00
C LEU A 422 1.56 -5.99 -6.74
N GLU A 423 2.43 -7.03 -6.71
CA GLU A 423 2.12 -8.32 -7.29
C GLU A 423 0.90 -8.95 -6.58
N PRO A 424 -0.23 -9.16 -7.29
CA PRO A 424 -1.38 -9.80 -6.68
C PRO A 424 -1.06 -11.26 -6.39
N THR A 425 -0.90 -11.60 -5.11
CA THR A 425 -0.81 -13.00 -4.66
C THR A 425 -2.17 -13.68 -4.57
N HIS A 426 -3.24 -12.91 -4.75
CA HIS A 426 -4.63 -13.34 -4.89
C HIS A 426 -5.36 -12.30 -5.75
N ASP A 427 -6.26 -12.77 -6.61
CA ASP A 427 -7.15 -11.93 -7.39
C ASP A 427 -8.45 -12.69 -7.69
N GLY A 428 -9.42 -12.57 -6.78
CA GLY A 428 -10.72 -13.23 -6.91
C GLY A 428 -11.48 -12.80 -8.17
N PHE A 429 -11.21 -11.60 -8.72
CA PHE A 429 -11.80 -11.15 -9.98
C PHE A 429 -11.30 -11.97 -11.19
N ARG A 430 -10.06 -12.48 -11.14
CA ARG A 430 -9.50 -13.45 -12.11
C ARG A 430 -9.57 -14.91 -11.64
N ASN A 431 -10.24 -15.18 -10.53
CA ASN A 431 -10.28 -16.49 -9.88
C ASN A 431 -8.88 -17.08 -9.60
N TYR A 432 -7.94 -16.22 -9.20
CA TYR A 432 -6.56 -16.58 -8.89
C TYR A 432 -6.30 -16.58 -7.38
N LEU A 433 -5.71 -17.66 -6.89
CA LEU A 433 -5.22 -17.78 -5.51
C LEU A 433 -3.80 -18.37 -5.54
N GLY A 434 -2.81 -17.56 -5.16
CA GLY A 434 -1.43 -17.99 -4.99
C GLY A 434 -1.24 -18.86 -3.74
N LYS A 435 0.00 -19.32 -3.53
CA LYS A 435 0.34 -20.17 -2.38
C LYS A 435 0.53 -19.35 -1.10
N GLY A 436 0.30 -19.99 0.05
CA GLY A 436 0.69 -19.46 1.37
C GLY A 436 -0.35 -18.60 2.08
N HIS A 437 -1.59 -18.54 1.56
CA HIS A 437 -2.69 -17.84 2.23
C HIS A 437 -3.34 -18.69 3.30
N VAL A 438 -3.55 -18.09 4.47
CA VAL A 438 -4.29 -18.71 5.61
C VAL A 438 -5.71 -18.16 5.75
N ARG A 439 -5.99 -16.98 5.17
CA ARG A 439 -7.33 -16.38 5.17
C ARG A 439 -8.17 -17.02 4.07
N PRO A 440 -9.48 -17.25 4.31
CA PRO A 440 -10.40 -17.70 3.27
C PRO A 440 -10.40 -16.76 2.05
N THR A 441 -10.48 -17.33 0.85
CA THR A 441 -10.41 -16.60 -0.42
C THR A 441 -11.41 -15.45 -0.52
N GLU A 442 -12.61 -15.57 0.06
CA GLU A 442 -13.61 -14.50 0.05
C GLU A 442 -13.19 -13.28 0.89
N GLN A 443 -12.38 -13.44 1.94
CA GLN A 443 -11.84 -12.31 2.70
C GLN A 443 -10.78 -11.56 1.87
N LEU A 444 -9.96 -12.32 1.13
CA LEU A 444 -8.97 -11.77 0.21
C LEU A 444 -9.62 -11.03 -0.97
N LEU A 445 -10.78 -11.51 -1.44
CA LEU A 445 -11.59 -10.83 -2.45
C LEU A 445 -12.10 -9.47 -1.93
N VAL A 446 -12.65 -9.41 -0.71
CA VAL A 446 -13.14 -8.16 -0.12
C VAL A 446 -11.99 -7.18 0.12
N GLU A 447 -10.85 -7.64 0.61
CA GLU A 447 -9.64 -6.82 0.73
C GLU A 447 -9.20 -6.25 -0.63
N ARG A 448 -9.22 -7.08 -1.67
CA ARG A 448 -8.89 -6.63 -3.03
C ARG A 448 -9.89 -5.60 -3.56
N ALA A 449 -11.17 -5.77 -3.28
CA ALA A 449 -12.22 -4.81 -3.64
C ALA A 449 -12.02 -3.48 -2.90
N GLN A 450 -11.67 -3.51 -1.61
CA GLN A 450 -11.34 -2.31 -0.83
C GLN A 450 -10.14 -1.56 -1.43
N MET A 451 -9.08 -2.28 -1.80
CA MET A 451 -7.93 -1.66 -2.48
C MET A 451 -8.33 -0.99 -3.80
N LEU A 452 -9.28 -1.56 -4.54
CA LEU A 452 -9.81 -0.98 -5.76
C LEU A 452 -10.92 0.08 -5.52
N THR A 453 -11.16 0.46 -4.26
CA THR A 453 -12.18 1.44 -3.83
C THR A 453 -13.61 1.04 -4.20
N LEU A 454 -13.85 -0.26 -4.39
CA LEU A 454 -15.14 -0.80 -4.81
C LEU A 454 -16.08 -0.97 -3.61
N ASN A 455 -17.33 -0.59 -3.78
CA ASN A 455 -18.39 -0.99 -2.86
C ASN A 455 -18.87 -2.42 -3.17
N ALA A 456 -19.70 -2.98 -2.29
CA ALA A 456 -20.19 -4.35 -2.46
C ALA A 456 -21.00 -4.56 -3.77
N PRO A 457 -21.93 -3.68 -4.18
CA PRO A 457 -22.58 -3.77 -5.50
C PRO A 457 -21.62 -3.77 -6.69
N GLU A 458 -20.61 -2.91 -6.69
CA GLU A 458 -19.60 -2.82 -7.75
C GLU A 458 -18.73 -4.08 -7.79
N MET A 459 -18.29 -4.59 -6.63
CA MET A 459 -17.57 -5.86 -6.54
C MET A 459 -18.40 -7.02 -7.11
N THR A 460 -19.68 -7.08 -6.75
CA THR A 460 -20.62 -8.12 -7.22
C THR A 460 -20.74 -8.09 -8.74
N VAL A 461 -21.12 -6.94 -9.32
CA VAL A 461 -21.37 -6.85 -10.76
C VAL A 461 -20.11 -7.10 -11.58
N LEU A 462 -18.96 -6.59 -11.11
CA LEU A 462 -17.67 -6.72 -11.77
C LEU A 462 -17.21 -8.18 -11.79
N LEU A 463 -17.30 -8.90 -10.66
CA LEU A 463 -16.93 -10.31 -10.62
C LEU A 463 -17.84 -11.15 -11.53
N GLY A 464 -19.15 -10.96 -11.45
CA GLY A 464 -20.10 -11.71 -12.29
C GLY A 464 -19.87 -11.49 -13.79
N GLY A 465 -19.59 -10.25 -14.21
CA GLY A 465 -19.25 -9.94 -15.60
C GLY A 465 -17.90 -10.51 -16.03
N LEU A 466 -16.85 -10.39 -15.21
CA LEU A 466 -15.53 -10.94 -15.53
C LEU A 466 -15.56 -12.47 -15.71
N ARG A 467 -16.44 -13.18 -14.97
CA ARG A 467 -16.65 -14.62 -15.15
C ARG A 467 -17.21 -14.95 -16.52
N VAL A 468 -18.29 -14.30 -16.96
CA VAL A 468 -18.90 -14.60 -18.28
C VAL A 468 -18.04 -14.10 -19.45
N LEU A 469 -17.20 -13.08 -19.23
CA LEU A 469 -16.18 -12.62 -20.18
C LEU A 469 -14.95 -13.53 -20.23
N ASN A 470 -14.93 -14.61 -19.43
CA ASN A 470 -13.88 -15.61 -19.39
C ASN A 470 -12.49 -15.00 -19.06
N ALA A 471 -12.46 -14.01 -18.17
CA ALA A 471 -11.26 -13.29 -17.76
C ALA A 471 -10.45 -14.00 -16.65
N ASN A 472 -10.71 -15.30 -16.44
CA ASN A 472 -10.04 -16.07 -15.40
C ASN A 472 -8.58 -16.34 -15.76
N PHE A 473 -7.73 -16.40 -14.73
CA PHE A 473 -6.35 -16.84 -14.85
C PHE A 473 -6.26 -18.20 -15.55
N GLN A 474 -5.42 -18.29 -16.59
CA GLN A 474 -5.26 -19.48 -17.45
C GLN A 474 -6.57 -20.05 -18.00
N GLN A 475 -7.58 -19.20 -18.22
CA GLN A 475 -8.90 -19.57 -18.73
C GLN A 475 -9.56 -20.69 -17.91
N SER A 476 -9.30 -20.73 -16.59
CA SER A 476 -9.99 -21.64 -15.68
C SER A 476 -11.50 -21.52 -15.81
N GLN A 477 -12.20 -22.67 -15.77
CA GLN A 477 -13.67 -22.72 -15.89
C GLN A 477 -14.39 -22.51 -14.55
N HIS A 478 -13.66 -22.28 -13.46
CA HIS A 478 -14.27 -21.98 -12.16
C HIS A 478 -15.07 -20.68 -12.21
N GLY A 479 -16.35 -20.75 -11.83
CA GLY A 479 -17.23 -19.59 -11.81
C GLY A 479 -17.76 -19.16 -13.17
N VAL A 480 -17.34 -19.77 -14.29
CA VAL A 480 -17.82 -19.43 -15.64
C VAL A 480 -19.19 -20.08 -15.86
N PHE A 481 -20.20 -19.59 -15.13
CA PHE A 481 -21.55 -20.14 -15.16
C PHE A 481 -22.35 -19.59 -16.35
N THR A 482 -21.86 -19.86 -17.56
CA THR A 482 -22.54 -19.55 -18.81
C THR A 482 -22.18 -20.59 -19.86
N LYS A 483 -23.04 -20.76 -20.86
CA LYS A 483 -22.76 -21.57 -22.06
C LYS A 483 -22.28 -20.71 -23.24
N GLN A 484 -22.21 -19.40 -23.05
CA GLN A 484 -21.85 -18.41 -24.06
C GLN A 484 -20.75 -17.50 -23.50
N PRO A 485 -19.54 -18.03 -23.25
CA PRO A 485 -18.42 -17.21 -22.81
C PRO A 485 -18.13 -16.10 -23.83
N GLU A 486 -17.58 -14.98 -23.36
CA GLU A 486 -17.35 -13.76 -24.15
C GLU A 486 -18.63 -13.01 -24.59
N VAL A 487 -19.76 -13.30 -23.94
CA VAL A 487 -21.03 -12.58 -24.08
C VAL A 487 -21.40 -11.98 -22.72
N LEU A 488 -21.64 -10.67 -22.66
CA LEU A 488 -21.87 -9.97 -21.38
C LEU A 488 -23.32 -10.14 -20.94
N THR A 489 -23.58 -11.20 -20.17
CA THR A 489 -24.90 -11.53 -19.62
C THR A 489 -24.85 -11.64 -18.10
N ASN A 490 -26.02 -11.60 -17.46
CA ASN A 490 -26.16 -11.87 -16.03
C ASN A 490 -26.17 -13.38 -15.70
N ASP A 491 -25.73 -14.24 -16.62
CA ASP A 491 -25.80 -15.71 -16.49
C ASP A 491 -25.08 -16.23 -15.23
N PHE A 492 -23.99 -15.57 -14.82
CA PHE A 492 -23.30 -15.90 -13.58
C PHE A 492 -24.28 -15.96 -12.39
N PHE A 493 -25.08 -14.91 -12.23
CA PHE A 493 -26.02 -14.80 -11.11
C PHE A 493 -27.21 -15.75 -11.27
N VAL A 494 -27.80 -15.81 -12.47
CA VAL A 494 -28.94 -16.70 -12.77
C VAL A 494 -28.60 -18.15 -12.43
N ASN A 495 -27.42 -18.62 -12.86
CA ASN A 495 -26.99 -20.00 -12.61
C ASN A 495 -26.48 -20.23 -11.18
N LEU A 496 -25.95 -19.20 -10.51
CA LEU A 496 -25.51 -19.29 -9.12
C LEU A 496 -26.69 -19.47 -8.15
N VAL A 497 -27.80 -18.76 -8.39
CA VAL A 497 -28.99 -18.80 -7.51
C VAL A 497 -30.01 -19.88 -7.90
N ASP A 498 -29.73 -20.68 -8.93
CA ASP A 498 -30.56 -21.80 -9.36
C ASP A 498 -30.64 -22.89 -8.28
N PHE A 499 -31.82 -23.07 -7.70
CA PHE A 499 -32.10 -24.11 -6.70
C PHE A 499 -31.99 -25.54 -7.26
N GLY A 500 -31.97 -25.73 -8.58
CA GLY A 500 -31.74 -27.04 -9.21
C GLY A 500 -30.27 -27.48 -9.24
N THR A 501 -29.36 -26.72 -8.62
CA THR A 501 -27.93 -27.03 -8.55
C THR A 501 -27.47 -27.16 -7.09
N THR A 502 -27.02 -28.35 -6.70
CA THR A 502 -26.41 -28.60 -5.39
C THR A 502 -24.89 -28.48 -5.44
N TRP A 503 -24.31 -27.71 -4.52
CA TRP A 503 -22.87 -27.49 -4.41
C TRP A 503 -22.22 -28.37 -3.35
N THR A 504 -21.09 -29.02 -3.70
CA THR A 504 -20.32 -29.87 -2.76
C THR A 504 -18.82 -29.55 -2.88
N PRO A 505 -18.09 -29.44 -1.75
CA PRO A 505 -16.64 -29.23 -1.80
C PRO A 505 -15.92 -30.44 -2.40
N THR A 506 -14.86 -30.17 -3.14
CA THR A 506 -14.02 -31.21 -3.79
C THR A 506 -12.87 -31.69 -2.89
N SER A 507 -12.62 -30.99 -1.78
CA SER A 507 -11.61 -31.35 -0.77
C SER A 507 -11.97 -30.76 0.60
N GLU A 508 -11.28 -31.22 1.66
CA GLU A 508 -11.42 -30.70 3.03
C GLU A 508 -10.99 -29.23 3.16
N ALA A 509 -10.18 -28.71 2.22
CA ALA A 509 -9.79 -27.31 2.21
C ALA A 509 -10.95 -26.38 1.82
N GLU A 510 -12.04 -26.91 1.23
CA GLU A 510 -13.22 -26.14 0.81
C GLU A 510 -12.90 -24.90 -0.05
N GLU A 511 -11.86 -24.99 -0.89
CA GLU A 511 -11.49 -23.91 -1.82
C GLU A 511 -12.15 -24.06 -3.20
N THR A 512 -12.49 -25.29 -3.59
CA THR A 512 -13.09 -25.63 -4.90
C THR A 512 -14.30 -26.55 -4.72
N PHE A 513 -15.33 -26.33 -5.53
CA PHE A 513 -16.64 -26.95 -5.41
C PHE A 513 -17.18 -27.42 -6.77
N GLU A 514 -17.95 -28.50 -6.75
CA GLU A 514 -18.75 -28.96 -7.89
C GLU A 514 -20.22 -28.61 -7.66
N GLY A 515 -20.85 -27.98 -8.66
CA GLY A 515 -22.29 -27.75 -8.73
C GLY A 515 -22.91 -28.83 -9.61
N ARG A 516 -23.74 -29.69 -9.03
CA ARG A 516 -24.39 -30.82 -9.73
C ARG A 516 -25.86 -30.55 -9.94
N ASP A 517 -26.39 -30.98 -11.08
CA ASP A 517 -27.82 -30.98 -11.35
C ASP A 517 -28.54 -31.93 -10.39
N ASP A 518 -29.58 -31.45 -9.70
CA ASP A 518 -30.29 -32.28 -8.73
C ASP A 518 -31.07 -33.43 -9.37
N ALA A 519 -31.49 -33.29 -10.63
CA ALA A 519 -32.28 -34.31 -11.32
C ALA A 519 -31.40 -35.40 -11.94
N THR A 520 -30.22 -35.04 -12.47
CA THR A 520 -29.33 -35.99 -13.16
C THR A 520 -28.09 -36.42 -12.35
N GLY A 521 -27.69 -35.61 -11.37
CA GLY A 521 -26.43 -35.78 -10.62
C GLY A 521 -25.17 -35.39 -11.41
N GLU A 522 -25.31 -34.93 -12.66
CA GLU A 522 -24.20 -34.52 -13.51
C GLU A 522 -23.59 -33.20 -13.03
N VAL A 523 -22.26 -33.07 -13.14
CA VAL A 523 -21.57 -31.80 -12.85
C VAL A 523 -21.98 -30.79 -13.91
N LYS A 524 -22.69 -29.74 -13.51
CA LYS A 524 -23.03 -28.59 -14.36
C LYS A 524 -21.88 -27.58 -14.38
N TRP A 525 -21.35 -27.29 -13.20
CA TRP A 525 -20.41 -26.19 -12.98
C TRP A 525 -19.33 -26.55 -11.95
N THR A 526 -18.23 -25.81 -11.97
CA THR A 526 -17.26 -25.80 -10.88
C THR A 526 -17.03 -24.37 -10.43
N GLY A 527 -16.75 -24.13 -9.16
CA GLY A 527 -16.54 -22.79 -8.62
C GLY A 527 -15.59 -22.80 -7.44
N THR A 528 -15.05 -21.63 -7.11
CA THR A 528 -14.26 -21.42 -5.89
C THR A 528 -15.07 -20.70 -4.83
N ARG A 529 -14.47 -20.47 -3.65
CA ARG A 529 -15.07 -19.62 -2.61
C ARG A 529 -15.33 -18.19 -3.11
N ALA A 530 -14.48 -17.66 -4.00
CA ALA A 530 -14.70 -16.34 -4.62
C ALA A 530 -15.99 -16.29 -5.45
N ASP A 531 -16.44 -17.44 -5.99
CA ASP A 531 -17.68 -17.52 -6.75
C ASP A 531 -18.88 -17.75 -5.83
N LEU A 532 -18.77 -18.74 -4.93
CA LEU A 532 -19.90 -19.20 -4.12
C LEU A 532 -20.25 -18.28 -2.96
N ILE A 533 -19.35 -17.37 -2.56
CA ILE A 533 -19.66 -16.41 -1.50
C ILE A 533 -20.88 -15.54 -1.86
N PHE A 534 -21.09 -15.24 -3.15
CA PHE A 534 -22.25 -14.50 -3.65
C PHE A 534 -23.55 -15.31 -3.59
N GLY A 535 -23.51 -16.63 -3.40
CA GLY A 535 -24.68 -17.46 -3.14
C GLY A 535 -24.94 -17.72 -1.65
N SER A 536 -24.00 -17.34 -0.77
CA SER A 536 -23.93 -17.77 0.63
C SER A 536 -24.05 -16.61 1.62
N ASN A 537 -23.19 -15.58 1.51
CA ASN A 537 -23.26 -14.41 2.39
C ASN A 537 -24.60 -13.68 2.17
N SER A 538 -25.35 -13.41 3.23
CA SER A 538 -26.71 -12.88 3.12
C SER A 538 -26.80 -11.53 2.40
N ILE A 539 -25.80 -10.66 2.54
CA ILE A 539 -25.75 -9.36 1.86
C ILE A 539 -25.39 -9.56 0.38
N LEU A 540 -24.32 -10.31 0.09
CA LEU A 540 -23.89 -10.55 -1.29
C LEU A 540 -24.92 -11.37 -2.08
N ARG A 541 -25.63 -12.28 -1.42
CA ARG A 541 -26.74 -13.03 -2.02
C ARG A 541 -27.90 -12.11 -2.40
N ALA A 542 -28.28 -11.17 -1.54
CA ALA A 542 -29.32 -10.20 -1.89
C ALA A 542 -28.92 -9.37 -3.13
N LEU A 543 -27.63 -9.01 -3.27
CA LEU A 543 -27.13 -8.34 -4.47
C LEU A 543 -27.13 -9.25 -5.70
N ALA A 544 -26.75 -10.52 -5.55
CA ALA A 544 -26.81 -11.51 -6.63
C ALA A 544 -28.24 -11.72 -7.12
N GLU A 545 -29.23 -11.77 -6.22
CA GLU A 545 -30.66 -11.91 -6.56
C GLU A 545 -31.19 -10.71 -7.36
N VAL A 546 -30.72 -9.49 -7.07
CA VAL A 546 -31.02 -8.31 -7.91
C VAL A 546 -30.53 -8.55 -9.34
N TYR A 547 -29.27 -8.95 -9.54
CA TYR A 547 -28.73 -9.15 -10.89
C TYR A 547 -29.22 -10.44 -11.57
N ALA A 548 -29.72 -11.42 -10.82
CA ALA A 548 -30.32 -12.63 -11.37
C ALA A 548 -31.76 -12.44 -11.89
N SER A 549 -32.40 -11.32 -11.56
CA SER A 549 -33.80 -11.07 -11.91
C SER A 549 -34.01 -10.91 -13.43
N ASP A 550 -35.18 -11.31 -13.94
CA ASP A 550 -35.51 -11.31 -15.38
C ASP A 550 -35.41 -9.91 -16.03
N ASP A 551 -35.67 -8.85 -15.24
CA ASP A 551 -35.63 -7.45 -15.64
C ASP A 551 -34.26 -6.78 -15.42
N ALA A 552 -33.26 -7.52 -14.93
CA ALA A 552 -31.97 -6.96 -14.54
C ALA A 552 -30.90 -6.96 -15.65
N LYS A 553 -31.19 -7.49 -16.85
CA LYS A 553 -30.17 -7.66 -17.91
C LYS A 553 -29.53 -6.34 -18.36
N GLU A 554 -30.35 -5.33 -18.65
CA GLU A 554 -29.88 -4.00 -19.05
C GLU A 554 -29.15 -3.31 -17.89
N LYS A 555 -29.70 -3.41 -16.67
CA LYS A 555 -29.08 -2.88 -15.45
C LYS A 555 -27.70 -3.51 -15.20
N PHE A 556 -27.58 -4.83 -15.34
CA PHE A 556 -26.32 -5.55 -15.19
C PHE A 556 -25.25 -5.05 -16.16
N VAL A 557 -25.59 -4.89 -17.44
CA VAL A 557 -24.65 -4.36 -18.45
C VAL A 557 -24.21 -2.94 -18.09
N ALA A 558 -25.15 -2.06 -17.76
CA ALA A 558 -24.84 -0.68 -17.40
C ALA A 558 -23.96 -0.57 -16.13
N ASP A 559 -24.32 -1.30 -15.08
CA ASP A 559 -23.58 -1.30 -13.81
C ASP A 559 -22.20 -1.96 -13.96
N PHE A 560 -22.07 -3.01 -14.80
CA PHE A 560 -20.78 -3.62 -15.13
C PHE A 560 -19.87 -2.62 -15.84
N VAL A 561 -20.38 -1.91 -16.85
CA VAL A 561 -19.62 -0.89 -17.58
C VAL A 561 -19.19 0.24 -16.65
N ALA A 562 -20.07 0.69 -15.76
CA ALA A 562 -19.73 1.73 -14.78
C ALA A 562 -18.62 1.28 -13.82
N ALA A 563 -18.70 0.06 -13.28
CA ALA A 563 -17.68 -0.50 -12.41
C ALA A 563 -16.34 -0.73 -13.15
N TRP A 564 -16.39 -1.19 -14.41
CA TRP A 564 -15.22 -1.34 -15.26
C TRP A 564 -14.50 -0.01 -15.48
N VAL A 565 -15.23 1.01 -15.93
CA VAL A 565 -14.69 2.36 -16.18
C VAL A 565 -14.07 2.93 -14.92
N LYS A 566 -14.75 2.80 -13.77
CA LYS A 566 -14.20 3.21 -12.47
C LYS A 566 -12.81 2.62 -12.26
N VAL A 567 -12.64 1.30 -12.40
CA VAL A 567 -11.32 0.65 -12.21
C VAL A 567 -10.28 1.14 -13.21
N MET A 568 -10.66 1.34 -14.48
CA MET A 568 -9.75 1.84 -15.51
C MET A 568 -9.27 3.28 -15.23
N GLU A 569 -10.01 4.07 -14.45
CA GLU A 569 -9.72 5.48 -14.17
C GLU A 569 -9.19 5.76 -12.76
N LEU A 570 -8.97 4.73 -11.91
CA LEU A 570 -8.52 4.91 -10.52
C LEU A 570 -7.22 5.70 -10.36
N ASP A 571 -6.33 5.67 -11.36
CA ASP A 571 -5.04 6.37 -11.36
C ASP A 571 -5.02 7.68 -12.17
N ARG A 572 -6.18 8.12 -12.69
CA ARG A 572 -6.31 9.31 -13.54
C ARG A 572 -6.40 10.61 -12.75
N PHE A 573 -5.45 10.81 -11.84
CA PHE A 573 -5.32 12.05 -11.07
C PHE A 573 -4.98 13.28 -11.93
N ASP A 574 -4.57 13.07 -13.19
CA ASP A 574 -4.43 14.13 -14.18
C ASP A 574 -5.77 14.74 -14.61
N LEU A 575 -6.87 13.97 -14.53
CA LEU A 575 -8.22 14.41 -14.88
C LEU A 575 -8.98 14.98 -13.68
N HIS A 576 -8.70 14.47 -12.48
CA HIS A 576 -9.41 14.78 -11.25
C HIS A 576 -8.44 15.45 -10.26
N LYS A 577 -8.44 16.79 -10.24
CA LYS A 577 -7.65 17.61 -9.32
C LYS A 577 -8.41 18.01 -8.08
#